data_AF-A0A8T5F730-F1
#
_entry.id   AF-A0A8T5F730-F1
#
_cell.length_a   1.000
_cell.length_b   1.000
_cell.length_c   1.000
_cell.angle_alpha   90.00
_cell.angle_beta   90.00
_cell.angle_gamma   90.00
#
_symmetry.space_group_name_H-M   'P 1'
#
loop_
_entity.id
_entity.type
_entity.pdbx_description
1 polymer ?
#
loop_
_entity_poly.entity_id
_entity_poly.type
_entity_poly.pdbx_seq_one_letter_code
_entity_poly.pdbx_strand_id
1 'polypeptide(L)'
;MSQIIFKDQKGLELFNEVLKEDAINWQSRISNHGIEFHNSCELCAVCFEAPTVDEKTHERINLTKHHIRYYPQKIAFVHSKCHDKIHDPKNPITYLIDFQEGDSRKFYQKNSKSISGACVA
;
A
#
# COMPACT_ATOMS: atom_id res chain seq x y z
N MET A 1 14.66 -3.89 -17.39
CA MET A 1 14.24 -5.06 -16.61
C MET A 1 15.47 -5.85 -16.24
N SER A 2 15.79 -5.95 -14.96
CA SER A 2 16.94 -6.73 -14.47
C SER A 2 16.55 -8.21 -14.43
N GLN A 3 17.38 -9.10 -14.98
CA GLN A 3 17.16 -10.54 -14.89
C GLN A 3 18.12 -11.14 -13.85
N ILE A 4 17.58 -11.93 -12.93
CA ILE A 4 18.37 -12.75 -12.01
C ILE A 4 18.37 -14.17 -12.58
N ILE A 5 19.56 -14.70 -12.85
CA ILE A 5 19.73 -16.05 -13.39
C ILE A 5 20.35 -16.92 -12.30
N PHE A 6 19.65 -18.00 -11.93
CA PHE A 6 20.15 -18.99 -10.99
C PHE A 6 20.90 -20.09 -11.75
N LYS A 7 22.10 -20.45 -11.27
CA LYS A 7 22.94 -21.47 -11.91
C LYS A 7 22.51 -22.90 -11.57
N ASP A 8 21.74 -23.07 -10.49
CA ASP A 8 21.30 -24.35 -9.98
C ASP A 8 19.93 -24.24 -9.32
N GLN A 9 19.24 -25.38 -9.25
CA GLN A 9 17.88 -25.49 -8.72
C GLN A 9 17.81 -25.14 -7.22
N LYS A 10 18.87 -25.45 -6.46
CA LYS A 10 18.92 -25.19 -5.02
C LYS A 10 18.96 -23.70 -4.72
N GLY A 11 19.66 -22.91 -5.53
CA GLY A 11 19.67 -21.45 -5.43
C GLY A 11 18.29 -20.83 -5.71
N LEU A 12 17.57 -21.35 -6.70
CA LEU A 12 16.19 -20.93 -7.00
C LEU A 12 15.24 -21.26 -5.84
N GLU A 13 15.35 -22.45 -5.27
CA GLU A 13 14.52 -22.89 -4.13
C GLU A 13 14.76 -22.02 -2.90
N LEU A 14 16.02 -21.77 -2.55
CA LEU A 14 16.38 -20.90 -1.43
C LEU A 14 15.85 -19.47 -1.63
N PHE A 15 15.96 -18.93 -2.85
CA PHE A 15 15.44 -17.60 -3.15
C PHE A 15 13.92 -17.53 -2.98
N ASN A 16 13.18 -18.52 -3.49
CA ASN A 16 11.73 -18.57 -3.34
C ASN A 16 11.31 -18.75 -1.87
N GLU A 17 12.07 -19.53 -1.09
CA GLU A 17 11.83 -19.71 0.34
C GLU A 17 11.98 -18.38 1.09
N VAL A 18 13.07 -17.64 0.83
CA VAL A 18 13.29 -16.31 1.44
C VAL A 18 12.15 -15.34 1.09
N LEU A 19 11.71 -15.30 -0.17
CA LEU A 19 10.59 -14.45 -0.57
C LEU A 19 9.30 -14.83 0.15
N LYS A 20 9.05 -16.13 0.31
CA LYS A 20 7.87 -16.64 1.00
C LYS A 20 7.90 -16.33 2.49
N GLU A 21 9.04 -16.50 3.15
CA GLU A 21 9.23 -16.14 4.55
C GLU A 21 9.04 -14.65 4.78
N ASP A 22 9.60 -13.80 3.92
CA ASP A 22 9.44 -12.34 4.03
C ASP A 22 7.96 -11.92 3.88
N ALA A 23 7.24 -12.52 2.92
CA ALA A 23 5.80 -12.30 2.75
C ALA A 23 4.99 -12.73 3.99
N ILE A 24 5.28 -13.90 4.56
CA ILE A 24 4.61 -14.39 5.78
C ILE A 24 4.90 -13.49 6.97
N ASN A 25 6.17 -13.10 7.16
CA ASN A 25 6.60 -12.23 8.24
C ASN A 25 5.93 -10.84 8.13
N TRP A 26 5.85 -10.30 6.92
CA TRP A 26 5.15 -9.05 6.65
C TRP A 26 3.65 -9.16 6.98
N GLN A 27 2.98 -10.21 6.52
CA GLN A 27 1.56 -10.46 6.81
C GLN A 27 1.30 -10.60 8.32
N SER A 28 2.16 -11.34 9.02
CA SER A 28 2.08 -11.51 10.48
C SER A 28 2.25 -10.17 11.21
N ARG A 29 3.25 -9.36 10.82
CA ARG A 29 3.45 -8.02 11.37
C ARG A 29 2.21 -7.16 11.19
N ILE A 30 1.60 -7.15 10.01
CA ILE A 30 0.38 -6.39 9.72
C ILE A 30 -0.80 -6.86 10.54
N SER A 31 -1.02 -8.17 10.60
CA SER A 31 -2.11 -8.76 11.40
C SER A 31 -1.96 -8.37 12.87
N ASN A 32 -0.74 -8.39 13.41
CA ASN A 32 -0.45 -7.99 14.78
C ASN A 32 -0.66 -6.49 15.05
N HIS A 33 -0.60 -5.64 14.00
CA HIS A 33 -0.88 -4.20 14.12
C HIS A 33 -2.35 -3.84 13.87
N GLY A 34 -3.20 -4.84 13.56
CA GLY A 34 -4.64 -4.64 13.32
C GLY A 34 -4.94 -3.76 12.11
N ILE A 35 -4.09 -3.84 11.07
CA ILE A 35 -4.27 -3.08 9.83
C ILE A 35 -4.97 -3.97 8.79
N GLU A 36 -6.13 -3.52 8.33
CA GLU A 36 -6.88 -4.12 7.22
C GLU A 36 -6.51 -3.40 5.91
N PHE A 37 -6.22 -4.15 4.85
CA PHE A 37 -6.00 -3.59 3.51
C PHE A 37 -7.21 -3.85 2.63
N HIS A 38 -7.70 -2.81 1.97
CA HIS A 38 -8.83 -2.91 1.04
C HIS A 38 -8.43 -3.51 -0.31
N ASN A 39 -7.18 -3.30 -0.73
CA ASN A 39 -6.57 -3.82 -1.96
C ASN A 39 -5.06 -4.04 -1.76
N SER A 40 -4.42 -4.76 -2.70
CA SER A 40 -2.96 -4.82 -2.80
C SER A 40 -2.39 -3.53 -3.38
N CYS A 41 -1.08 -3.33 -3.28
CA CYS A 41 -0.40 -2.19 -3.93
C CYS A 41 -0.10 -2.41 -5.42
N GLU A 42 -0.66 -3.46 -6.02
CA GLU A 42 -0.49 -3.77 -7.44
C GLU A 42 -1.49 -3.02 -8.30
N LEU A 43 -2.70 -2.78 -7.78
CA LEU A 43 -3.80 -2.16 -8.52
C LEU A 43 -4.45 -1.08 -7.68
N CYS A 44 -4.71 0.07 -8.28
CA CYS A 44 -5.41 1.18 -7.63
C CYS A 44 -6.86 0.82 -7.29
N ALA A 45 -7.31 1.10 -6.07
CA ALA A 45 -8.68 0.82 -5.65
C ALA A 45 -9.76 1.60 -6.42
N VAL A 46 -9.39 2.70 -7.08
CA VAL A 46 -10.33 3.60 -7.78
C VAL A 46 -10.42 3.29 -9.27
N CYS A 47 -9.27 3.19 -9.96
CA CYS A 47 -9.24 2.96 -11.41
C CYS A 47 -8.83 1.54 -11.81
N PHE A 48 -8.43 0.69 -10.86
CA PHE A 48 -7.98 -0.68 -11.10
C PHE A 48 -6.76 -0.82 -12.02
N GLU A 49 -6.03 0.26 -12.23
CA GLU A 49 -4.79 0.26 -13.01
C GLU A 49 -3.57 0.11 -12.11
N ALA A 50 -2.49 -0.42 -12.69
CA ALA A 50 -1.21 -0.60 -12.03
C ALA A 50 -0.49 0.74 -11.76
N PRO A 51 0.54 0.75 -10.89
CA PRO A 51 1.49 1.86 -10.78
C PRO A 51 1.98 2.36 -12.13
N THR A 52 1.94 3.67 -12.33
CA THR A 52 2.40 4.31 -13.56
C THR A 52 3.91 4.49 -13.53
N VAL A 53 4.52 4.64 -14.71
CA VAL A 53 5.94 5.01 -14.83
C VAL A 53 6.01 6.48 -15.25
N ASP A 54 6.88 7.25 -14.61
CA ASP A 54 7.16 8.62 -15.03
C ASP A 54 7.87 8.62 -16.38
N GLU A 55 7.34 9.35 -17.36
CA GLU A 55 7.87 9.36 -18.72
C GLU A 55 9.27 10.01 -18.83
N LYS A 56 9.65 10.88 -17.87
CA LYS A 56 10.91 11.61 -17.89
C LYS A 56 12.00 10.90 -17.09
N THR A 57 11.67 10.41 -15.90
CA THR A 57 12.64 9.73 -15.03
C THR A 57 12.67 8.22 -15.25
N HIS A 58 11.69 7.65 -15.95
CA HIS A 58 11.46 6.21 -16.08
C HIS A 58 11.31 5.50 -14.72
N GLU A 59 10.97 6.24 -13.67
CA GLU A 59 10.76 5.70 -12.33
C GLU A 59 9.32 5.24 -12.14
N ARG A 60 9.14 4.15 -11.41
CA ARG A 60 7.81 3.64 -11.04
C ARG A 60 7.20 4.56 -9.97
N ILE A 61 6.08 5.18 -10.31
CA ILE A 61 5.25 5.95 -9.39
C ILE A 61 4.34 4.97 -8.64
N ASN A 62 4.74 4.62 -7.42
CA ASN A 62 3.99 3.71 -6.56
C ASN A 62 2.63 4.29 -6.14
N LEU A 63 1.68 3.41 -5.82
CA LEU A 63 0.41 3.81 -5.22
C LEU A 63 0.65 4.39 -3.82
N THR A 64 -0.09 5.45 -3.49
CA THR A 64 -0.09 6.07 -2.18
C THR A 64 -1.10 5.37 -1.26
N LYS A 65 -0.83 5.41 0.05
CA LYS A 65 -1.75 4.90 1.06
C LYS A 65 -2.85 5.91 1.32
N HIS A 66 -4.08 5.48 1.17
CA HIS A 66 -5.30 6.18 1.56
C HIS A 66 -5.88 5.53 2.82
N HIS A 67 -6.10 6.30 3.89
CA HIS A 67 -6.76 5.76 5.07
C HIS A 67 -8.26 5.81 4.87
N ILE A 68 -8.90 4.64 4.69
CA ILE A 68 -10.35 4.53 4.71
C ILE A 68 -10.86 4.74 6.13
N ARG A 69 -10.19 4.16 7.13
CA ARG A 69 -10.52 4.29 8.55
C ARG A 69 -9.27 4.29 9.40
N TYR A 70 -9.25 5.08 10.47
CA TYR A 70 -8.11 5.13 11.41
C TYR A 70 -8.18 4.10 12.55
N TYR A 71 -9.39 3.68 12.97
CA TYR A 71 -9.60 2.79 14.11
C TYR A 71 -10.76 1.79 13.92
N PRO A 72 -10.51 0.47 13.85
CA PRO A 72 -9.22 -0.15 13.51
C PRO A 72 -8.78 0.27 12.11
N GLN A 73 -7.47 0.28 11.86
CA GLN A 73 -6.90 0.85 10.63
C GLN A 73 -7.38 0.08 9.41
N LYS A 74 -7.91 0.80 8.42
CA LYS A 74 -8.21 0.27 7.09
C LYS A 74 -7.59 1.15 6.03
N ILE A 75 -6.75 0.58 5.18
CA ILE A 75 -5.94 1.31 4.18
C ILE A 75 -6.26 0.81 2.77
N ALA A 76 -6.40 1.72 1.82
CA ALA A 76 -6.40 1.43 0.39
C ALA A 76 -5.12 1.96 -0.27
N PHE A 77 -4.72 1.35 -1.37
CA PHE A 77 -3.67 1.85 -2.25
C PHE A 77 -4.28 2.47 -3.49
N VAL A 78 -3.93 3.73 -3.78
CA VAL A 78 -4.49 4.50 -4.90
C VAL A 78 -3.43 5.34 -5.58
N HIS A 79 -3.62 5.73 -6.84
CA HIS A 79 -2.76 6.76 -7.44
C HIS A 79 -2.98 8.10 -6.76
N SER A 80 -1.96 8.98 -6.76
CA SER A 80 -2.07 10.33 -6.21
C SER A 80 -3.28 11.10 -6.75
N LYS A 81 -3.50 11.07 -8.08
CA LYS A 81 -4.67 11.70 -8.71
C LYS A 81 -6.02 11.07 -8.29
N CYS A 82 -6.01 9.78 -7.97
CA CYS A 82 -7.21 9.07 -7.51
C CYS A 82 -7.48 9.36 -6.03
N HIS A 83 -6.44 9.59 -5.23
CA HIS A 83 -6.56 10.10 -3.87
C HIS A 83 -7.29 11.44 -3.83
N ASP A 84 -6.93 12.37 -4.72
CA ASP A 84 -7.60 13.67 -4.82
C ASP A 84 -9.10 13.53 -5.16
N LYS A 85 -9.45 12.58 -6.05
CA LYS A 85 -10.85 12.28 -6.38
C LYS A 85 -11.66 11.75 -5.20
N ILE A 86 -11.04 10.97 -4.31
CA ILE A 86 -11.72 10.47 -3.11
C ILE A 86 -12.18 11.64 -2.25
N HIS A 87 -11.35 12.68 -2.12
CA HIS A 87 -11.61 13.88 -1.33
C HIS A 87 -12.18 15.06 -2.13
N ASP A 88 -12.72 14.81 -3.33
CA ASP A 88 -13.30 15.88 -4.15
C ASP A 88 -14.46 16.56 -3.40
N PRO A 89 -14.48 17.91 -3.29
CA PRO A 89 -15.53 18.62 -2.54
C PRO A 89 -16.94 18.51 -3.13
N LYS A 90 -17.07 18.17 -4.41
CA LYS A 90 -18.34 18.11 -5.14
C LYS A 90 -18.85 16.68 -5.28
N ASN A 91 -17.97 15.73 -5.60
CA ASN A 91 -18.28 14.31 -5.79
C ASN A 91 -17.23 13.42 -5.12
N PRO A 92 -17.19 13.37 -3.78
CA PRO A 92 -16.26 12.50 -3.07
C PRO A 92 -16.64 11.02 -3.26
N ILE A 93 -15.63 10.16 -3.25
CA ILE A 93 -15.82 8.71 -3.28
C ILE A 93 -16.04 8.22 -1.85
N THR A 94 -17.26 8.40 -1.36
CA THR A 94 -17.61 8.22 0.06
C THR A 94 -17.42 6.80 0.59
N TYR A 95 -17.53 5.75 -0.24
CA TYR A 95 -17.29 4.38 0.22
C TYR A 95 -15.83 4.10 0.60
N LEU A 96 -14.89 4.98 0.22
CA LEU A 96 -13.49 4.95 0.64
C LEU A 96 -13.23 5.90 1.83
N ILE A 97 -14.26 6.44 2.48
CA ILE A 97 -14.14 7.35 3.63
C ILE A 97 -15.03 6.84 4.76
N ASP A 98 -14.40 6.26 5.78
CA ASP A 98 -15.02 5.72 7.00
C ASP A 98 -14.27 6.26 8.24
N PHE A 99 -14.16 7.58 8.33
CA PHE A 99 -13.61 8.28 9.49
C PHE A 99 -14.30 9.63 9.69
N GLN A 100 -14.22 10.15 10.93
CA GLN A 100 -14.80 11.44 11.27
C GLN A 100 -13.73 12.54 11.33
N GLU A 101 -14.20 13.79 11.30
CA GLU A 101 -13.32 14.95 11.49
C GLU A 101 -12.59 14.83 12.84
N GLY A 102 -11.27 15.01 12.81
CA GLY A 102 -10.40 14.91 13.98
C GLY A 102 -9.83 13.52 14.25
N ASP A 103 -10.30 12.45 13.59
CA ASP A 103 -9.71 11.11 13.75
C ASP A 103 -8.28 11.04 13.21
N SER A 104 -8.01 11.71 12.08
CA SER A 104 -6.65 11.85 11.53
C SER A 104 -5.71 12.54 12.53
N ARG A 105 -6.18 13.61 13.18
CA ARG A 105 -5.40 14.34 14.20
C ARG A 105 -5.07 13.44 15.39
N LYS A 106 -6.08 12.72 15.94
CA LYS A 106 -5.87 11.76 17.04
C LYS A 106 -4.88 10.67 16.64
N PHE A 107 -4.94 10.18 15.41
CA PHE A 107 -4.06 9.16 14.88
C PHE A 107 -2.60 9.62 14.83
N TYR A 108 -2.32 10.75 14.20
CA TYR A 108 -0.95 11.26 14.10
C TYR A 108 -0.37 11.74 15.44
N GLN A 109 -1.20 12.22 16.36
CA GLN A 109 -0.76 12.55 17.72
C GLN A 109 -0.33 11.30 18.51
N LYS A 110 -1.07 10.19 18.36
CA LYS A 110 -0.77 8.93 19.05
C LYS A 110 0.38 8.15 18.40
N ASN A 111 0.54 8.29 17.08
CA ASN A 111 1.51 7.55 16.26
C ASN A 111 2.61 8.46 15.68
N SER A 112 3.30 9.24 16.52
CA SER A 112 4.41 10.12 16.11
C SER A 112 5.61 9.41 15.45
N LYS A 113 5.59 8.07 15.38
CA LYS A 113 6.48 7.21 14.60
C LYS A 113 5.65 6.31 13.67
N SER A 114 4.89 6.89 12.75
CA SER A 114 4.17 6.09 11.76
C SER A 114 5.18 5.30 10.91
N ILE A 115 5.00 3.98 10.81
CA ILE A 115 5.78 3.13 9.90
C ILE A 115 5.41 3.56 8.47
N SER A 116 6.26 4.38 7.85
CA SER A 116 6.24 4.64 6.41
C SER A 116 6.73 3.38 5.69
N GLY A 117 6.01 2.28 5.83
CA GLY A 117 6.29 1.06 5.07
C GLY A 117 5.79 1.29 3.65
N ALA A 118 6.69 1.53 2.71
CA ALA A 118 6.36 1.37 1.29
C ALA A 118 5.82 -0.05 1.09
N CYS A 119 4.74 -0.20 0.34
CA CYS A 119 4.36 -1.54 -0.10
C CYS A 119 5.39 -1.96 -1.16
N VAL A 120 6.14 -3.01 -0.86
CA VAL A 120 7.06 -3.63 -1.80
C VAL A 120 6.23 -4.66 -2.55
N ALA A 121 6.01 -4.41 -3.84
CA ALA A 121 5.44 -5.38 -4.76
C ALA A 121 6.57 -6.24 -5.31
#